data_AF-A0A2D6Q2A7-F1
#
_entry.id   AF-A0A2D6Q2A7-F1
#
_cell.length_a   1.000
_cell.length_b   1.000
_cell.length_c   1.000
_cell.angle_alpha   90.00
_cell.angle_beta   90.00
_cell.angle_gamma   90.00
#
_symmetry.space_group_name_H-M   'P 1'
#
loop_
_entity.id
_entity.type
_entity.pdbx_description
1 polymer ?
#
loop_
_entity_poly.entity_id
_entity_poly.type
_entity_poly.pdbx_seq_one_letter_code
_entity_poly.pdbx_strand_id
1 'polypeptide(L)'
;MSSDKQRGNRENLIPFKKGQSGNPKGRPKKENCISDLLKCKGEEIQADGRTRLQTIADKLYDKAQGGDLRAMEMIFDRLEGKPIQATITSFEELPDGFDIVDIG
;
A
#
# COMPACT_ATOMS: atom_id res chain seq x y z
N MET A 1 -22.08 26.22 1.93
CA MET A 1 -20.77 26.55 2.53
C MET A 1 -19.77 25.55 1.98
N SER A 2 -18.79 26.03 1.20
CA SER A 2 -17.90 25.19 0.40
C SER A 2 -16.78 24.60 1.26
N SER A 3 -16.63 23.29 1.22
CA SER A 3 -15.64 22.52 1.98
C SER A 3 -14.28 22.50 1.27
N ASP A 4 -13.43 23.49 1.55
CA ASP A 4 -12.02 23.51 1.16
C ASP A 4 -11.16 22.64 2.09
N LYS A 5 -11.18 21.32 1.86
CA LYS A 5 -10.38 20.35 2.66
C LYS A 5 -8.94 20.13 2.18
N GLN A 6 -8.47 20.86 1.17
CA GLN A 6 -7.10 20.71 0.65
C GLN A 6 -6.48 22.05 0.24
N ARG A 7 -5.95 22.80 1.22
CA ARG A 7 -5.02 23.91 0.95
C ARG A 7 -3.59 23.36 0.86
N GLY A 8 -3.33 22.53 -0.15
CA GLY A 8 -1.95 22.32 -0.61
C GLY A 8 -1.45 23.61 -1.27
N ASN A 9 -0.16 23.90 -1.23
CA ASN A 9 0.43 25.12 -1.80
C ASN A 9 0.22 25.17 -3.34
N ARG A 10 -0.90 25.75 -3.78
CA ARG A 10 -1.29 25.85 -5.21
C ARG A 10 -0.43 26.84 -5.98
N GLU A 11 0.31 27.69 -5.28
CA GLU A 11 1.11 28.77 -5.89
C GLU A 11 2.26 28.22 -6.74
N ASN A 12 2.74 27.01 -6.44
CA ASN A 12 3.85 26.37 -7.16
C ASN A 12 3.42 25.25 -8.13
N LEU A 13 2.11 25.05 -8.33
CA LEU A 13 1.61 23.99 -9.23
C LEU A 13 1.33 24.56 -10.62
N ILE A 14 1.99 23.99 -11.64
CA ILE A 14 1.66 24.29 -13.04
C ILE A 14 0.52 23.36 -13.47
N PRO A 15 -0.69 23.87 -13.75
CA PRO A 15 -1.80 23.03 -14.18
C PRO A 15 -1.53 22.45 -15.57
N PHE A 16 -1.90 21.18 -15.77
CA PHE A 16 -1.84 20.55 -17.09
C PHE A 16 -2.78 21.25 -18.07
N LYS A 17 -2.38 21.36 -19.34
CA LYS A 17 -3.24 21.93 -20.38
C LYS A 17 -4.50 21.08 -20.52
N LYS A 18 -5.66 21.72 -20.58
CA LYS A 18 -6.95 21.04 -20.76
C LYS A 18 -6.90 20.20 -22.05
N GLY A 19 -7.16 18.90 -21.93
CA GLY A 19 -7.06 17.93 -23.03
C GLY A 19 -5.69 17.28 -23.22
N GLN A 20 -4.67 17.68 -22.45
CA GLN A 20 -3.36 17.03 -22.43
C GLN A 20 -3.20 16.21 -21.15
N SER A 21 -2.86 14.93 -21.28
CA SER A 21 -2.51 14.09 -20.12
C SER A 21 -1.24 14.61 -19.45
N GLY A 22 -1.26 14.72 -18.12
CA GLY A 22 -0.06 15.00 -17.32
C GLY A 22 0.97 13.87 -17.32
N ASN A 23 0.57 12.68 -17.78
CA ASN A 23 1.47 11.58 -18.09
C ASN A 23 1.24 11.13 -19.54
N PRO A 24 1.86 11.79 -20.54
CA PRO A 24 1.66 11.50 -21.96
C PRO A 24 2.05 10.08 -22.37
N LYS A 25 3.03 9.48 -21.68
CA LYS A 25 3.48 8.09 -21.93
C LYS A 25 2.64 7.05 -21.17
N GLY A 26 1.70 7.51 -20.33
CA GLY A 26 0.83 6.67 -19.54
C GLY A 26 1.59 5.77 -18.55
N ARG A 27 0.92 4.71 -18.11
CA ARG A 27 1.56 3.65 -17.33
C ARG A 27 2.66 3.00 -18.21
N PRO A 28 3.85 2.72 -17.67
CA PRO A 28 4.87 1.95 -18.39
C PRO A 28 4.30 0.65 -18.96
N LYS A 29 4.83 0.20 -20.10
CA LYS A 29 4.39 -1.05 -20.74
C LYS A 29 4.47 -2.22 -19.75
N LYS A 30 3.49 -3.12 -19.84
CA LYS A 30 3.30 -4.19 -18.85
C LYS A 30 4.55 -5.07 -18.67
N GLU A 31 5.19 -5.42 -19.77
CA GLU A 31 6.43 -6.22 -19.81
C GLU A 31 7.65 -5.59 -19.08
N ASN A 32 7.59 -4.30 -18.73
CA ASN A 32 8.63 -3.60 -17.97
C ASN A 32 8.28 -3.39 -16.48
N CYS A 33 7.11 -3.85 -16.04
CA CYS A 33 6.65 -3.66 -14.67
C CYS A 33 6.80 -4.95 -13.86
N ILE A 34 7.51 -4.87 -12.72
CA ILE A 34 7.66 -6.00 -11.79
C ILE A 34 6.30 -6.61 -11.40
N SER A 35 5.28 -5.77 -11.21
CA SER A 35 3.93 -6.22 -10.86
C SER A 35 3.30 -7.11 -11.93
N ASP A 36 3.58 -6.87 -13.20
CA ASP A 36 3.04 -7.70 -14.29
C ASP A 36 3.88 -8.97 -14.45
N LEU A 37 5.21 -8.90 -14.28
CA LEU A 37 6.07 -10.10 -14.22
C LEU A 37 5.66 -11.05 -13.09
N LEU A 38 5.37 -10.51 -11.90
CA LEU A 38 4.91 -11.29 -10.76
C LEU A 38 3.53 -11.92 -11.01
N LYS A 39 2.62 -11.23 -11.70
CA LYS A 39 1.33 -11.81 -12.11
C LYS A 39 1.52 -12.96 -13.09
N CYS A 40 2.30 -12.76 -14.15
CA CYS A 40 2.59 -13.82 -15.12
C CYS A 40 3.23 -15.03 -14.45
N LYS A 41 4.22 -14.81 -13.57
CA LYS A 41 4.84 -15.88 -12.77
C LYS A 41 3.82 -16.58 -11.87
N GLY A 42 2.90 -15.83 -11.27
CA GLY A 42 1.86 -16.37 -10.41
C GLY A 42 0.88 -17.31 -11.13
N GLU A 43 0.61 -17.04 -12.40
CA GLU A 43 -0.33 -17.80 -13.25
C GLU A 43 0.30 -19.06 -13.88
N GLU A 44 1.62 -19.22 -13.82
CA GLU A 44 2.30 -20.43 -14.32
C GLU A 44 1.78 -21.69 -13.61
N ILE A 45 1.38 -22.69 -14.41
CA ILE A 45 0.97 -24.01 -13.92
C ILE A 45 2.21 -24.83 -13.61
N GLN A 46 2.25 -25.40 -12.41
CA GLN A 46 3.32 -26.28 -11.94
C GLN A 46 3.04 -27.74 -12.33
N ALA A 47 4.03 -28.61 -12.09
CA ALA A 47 3.92 -30.04 -12.41
C ALA A 47 2.75 -30.75 -11.70
N ASP A 48 2.28 -30.22 -10.58
CA ASP A 48 1.15 -30.73 -9.81
C ASP A 48 -0.22 -30.24 -10.31
N GLY A 49 -0.25 -29.46 -11.42
CA GLY A 49 -1.47 -28.92 -12.00
C GLY A 49 -1.99 -27.64 -11.33
N ARG A 50 -1.34 -27.13 -10.28
CA ARG A 50 -1.72 -25.89 -9.59
C ARG A 50 -0.93 -24.69 -10.11
N THR A 51 -1.52 -23.50 -10.04
CA THR A 51 -0.78 -22.27 -10.30
C THR A 51 0.18 -21.98 -9.15
N ARG A 52 1.26 -21.24 -9.42
CA ARG A 52 2.20 -20.82 -8.38
C ARG A 52 1.52 -20.00 -7.29
N LEU A 53 0.53 -19.18 -7.65
CA LEU A 53 -0.27 -18.43 -6.68
C LEU A 53 -1.05 -19.33 -5.73
N GLN A 54 -1.63 -20.43 -6.21
CA GLN A 54 -2.32 -21.39 -5.35
C GLN A 54 -1.36 -21.99 -4.32
N THR A 55 -0.18 -22.44 -4.75
CA THR A 55 0.82 -22.98 -3.83
C THR A 55 1.33 -21.95 -2.81
N ILE A 56 1.45 -20.68 -3.20
CA ILE A 56 1.83 -19.61 -2.27
C ILE A 56 0.70 -19.36 -1.26
N ALA A 57 -0.56 -19.38 -1.69
CA ALA A 57 -1.71 -19.23 -0.81
C ALA A 57 -1.77 -20.37 0.22
N ASP A 58 -1.57 -21.62 -0.22
CA ASP A 58 -1.51 -22.79 0.67
C ASP A 58 -0.43 -22.62 1.74
N LYS A 59 0.79 -22.25 1.33
CA LYS A 59 1.90 -21.99 2.27
C LYS A 59 1.63 -20.84 3.23
N LEU A 60 0.89 -19.82 2.80
CA LEU A 60 0.49 -18.71 3.67
C LEU A 60 -0.47 -19.19 4.76
N TYR A 61 -1.45 -20.04 4.40
CA TYR A 61 -2.35 -20.66 5.36
C TYR A 61 -1.63 -21.61 6.30
N ASP A 62 -0.72 -22.45 5.81
CA ASP A 62 0.07 -23.36 6.65
C ASP A 62 0.88 -22.58 7.70
N LYS A 63 1.51 -21.47 7.29
CA LYS A 63 2.23 -20.56 8.21
C LYS A 63 1.31 -19.95 9.26
N ALA A 64 0.14 -19.45 8.84
CA ALA A 64 -0.83 -18.86 9.75
C ALA A 64 -1.36 -19.88 10.76
N GLN A 65 -1.69 -21.10 10.32
CA GLN A 65 -2.09 -22.20 11.20
C GLN A 65 -0.98 -22.62 12.16
N GLY A 66 0.28 -22.49 11.74
CA GLY A 66 1.46 -22.70 12.58
C GLY A 66 1.74 -21.59 13.61
N GLY A 67 0.93 -20.54 13.68
CA GLY A 67 1.08 -19.46 14.65
C GLY A 67 1.87 -18.23 14.16
N ASP A 68 2.20 -18.14 12.87
CA ASP A 68 2.88 -16.96 12.31
C ASP A 68 1.91 -15.75 12.29
N LEU A 69 2.06 -14.85 13.27
CA LEU A 69 1.23 -13.66 13.43
C LEU A 69 1.21 -12.79 12.18
N ARG A 70 2.32 -12.71 11.44
CA ARG A 70 2.39 -11.89 10.23
C ARG A 70 1.59 -12.51 9.10
N ALA A 71 1.62 -13.83 8.96
CA ALA A 71 0.77 -14.53 8.00
C ALA A 71 -0.72 -14.37 8.34
N MET A 72 -1.10 -14.46 9.62
CA MET A 72 -2.47 -14.21 10.07
C MET A 72 -2.94 -12.78 9.73
N GLU A 73 -2.12 -11.77 10.06
CA GLU A 73 -2.41 -10.36 9.74
C GLU A 73 -2.60 -10.15 8.23
N MET A 74 -1.74 -10.74 7.39
CA MET A 74 -1.86 -10.66 5.93
C MET A 74 -3.17 -11.25 5.40
N ILE A 75 -3.66 -12.32 6.02
CA ILE A 75 -4.95 -12.95 5.68
C ILE A 75 -6.10 -12.03 6.13
N PHE A 76 -6.08 -11.54 7.37
CA PHE A 76 -7.11 -10.62 7.87
C PHE A 76 -7.20 -9.35 7.03
N ASP A 77 -6.06 -8.74 6.69
CA ASP A 77 -5.99 -7.55 5.83
C ASP A 77 -6.65 -7.76 4.45
N ARG A 78 -6.68 -9.00 3.94
CA ARG A 78 -7.31 -9.33 2.66
C ARG A 78 -8.79 -9.68 2.76
N LEU A 79 -9.23 -10.22 3.89
CA LEU A 79 -10.61 -10.64 4.10
C LEU A 79 -11.46 -9.50 4.70
N GLU A 80 -10.96 -8.87 5.76
CA GLU A 80 -11.65 -7.84 6.53
C GLU A 80 -11.20 -6.42 6.13
N GLY A 81 -10.12 -6.31 5.35
CA GLY A 81 -9.50 -5.05 4.99
C GLY A 81 -8.53 -4.55 6.05
N LYS A 82 -7.76 -3.51 5.70
CA LYS A 82 -6.86 -2.84 6.64
C LYS A 82 -7.62 -1.80 7.47
N PRO A 83 -7.36 -1.69 8.78
CA PRO A 83 -7.87 -0.57 9.56
C PRO A 83 -7.38 0.76 8.98
N ILE A 84 -8.19 1.82 9.16
CA ILE A 84 -7.85 3.16 8.70
C ILE A 84 -6.54 3.58 9.37
N GLN A 85 -5.50 3.81 8.57
CA GLN A 85 -4.23 4.32 9.06
C GLN A 85 -4.40 5.81 9.36
N ALA A 86 -4.42 6.17 10.66
CA ALA A 86 -4.37 7.56 11.09
C ALA A 86 -2.93 8.07 10.98
N THR A 87 -2.74 9.17 10.26
CA THR A 87 -1.46 9.89 10.22
C THR A 87 -1.53 11.07 11.16
N ILE A 88 -0.63 11.12 12.14
CA ILE A 88 -0.45 12.30 13.00
C ILE A 88 0.33 13.34 12.19
N THR A 89 -0.36 14.40 11.74
CA THR A 89 0.22 15.46 10.90
C THR A 89 0.74 16.66 11.69
N SER A 90 0.60 16.67 13.02
CA SER A 90 1.09 17.76 13.87
C SER A 90 1.58 17.20 15.20
N PHE A 91 2.85 17.39 15.49
CA PHE A 91 3.32 17.51 16.87
C PHE A 91 3.03 18.95 17.25
N GLU A 92 1.94 19.19 17.99
CA GLU A 92 1.78 20.47 18.67
C GLU A 92 2.94 20.59 19.65
N GLU A 93 3.70 21.70 19.55
CA GLU A 93 4.78 22.02 20.48
C GLU A 93 4.25 21.85 21.90
N LEU A 94 4.85 20.92 22.64
CA LEU A 94 4.52 20.75 24.05
C LEU A 94 4.72 22.10 24.74
N PRO A 95 3.76 22.56 25.56
CA PRO A 95 3.91 23.83 26.27
C PRO A 95 5.21 23.82 27.08
N ASP A 96 5.89 24.97 27.12
CA ASP A 96 7.13 25.15 27.87
C ASP A 96 6.98 24.59 29.29
N GLY A 97 7.72 23.51 29.59
CA GLY A 97 7.72 22.85 30.91
C GLY A 97 7.33 21.37 30.94
N PHE A 98 7.11 20.71 29.80
CA PHE A 98 6.94 19.25 29.76
C PHE A 98 8.21 18.55 29.22
N ASP A 99 9.10 18.14 30.13
CA ASP A 99 10.27 17.35 29.79
C ASP A 99 9.85 15.93 29.39
N ILE A 100 10.32 15.46 28.22
CA ILE A 100 10.19 14.06 27.83
C ILE A 100 11.09 13.27 28.79
N VAL A 101 10.51 12.71 29.84
CA VAL A 101 11.23 11.78 30.70
C VAL A 101 11.50 10.54 29.86
N ASP A 102 12.78 10.33 29.58
CA ASP A 102 13.36 9.22 28.83
C ASP A 102 12.71 7.90 29.28
N ILE A 103 11.84 7.33 28.45
CA ILE A 103 11.33 5.97 28.66
C ILE A 103 12.32 5.07 27.95
N GLY A 104 13.27 4.55 28.74
CA GLY A 104 14.25 3.55 28.30
C GLY A 104 13.64 2.22 27.88
#